data_AF-A0A562D724-F1
#
_entry.id   AF-A0A562D724-F1
#
_cell.length_a   1.000
_cell.length_b   1.000
_cell.length_c   1.000
_cell.angle_alpha   90.00
_cell.angle_beta   90.00
_cell.angle_gamma   90.00
#
_symmetry.space_group_name_H-M   'P 1'
#
loop_
_entity.id
_entity.type
_entity.pdbx_description
1 polymer ?
#
loop_
_entity_poly.entity_id
_entity_poly.type
_entity_poly.pdbx_seq_one_letter_code
_entity_poly.pdbx_strand_id
1 'polypeptide(L)'
;MSTEIWPVHRAKWADALSISVRPVITYWFMALYCAAKTAAFVGAVDAGVGWIPAIQAAWTDADQALWAGVLNFWFLGRVFDRVRA
;
A
#
# COMPACT_ATOMS: atom_id res chain seq x y z
N MET A 1 9.70 -24.75 42.59
CA MET A 1 10.08 -25.15 41.23
C MET A 1 9.71 -23.98 40.32
N SER A 2 10.54 -22.91 40.29
CA SER A 2 11.55 -22.65 39.24
C SER A 2 10.91 -22.72 37.85
N THR A 3 10.85 -21.70 37.01
CA THR A 3 11.71 -20.52 36.80
C THR A 3 10.92 -19.48 36.02
N GLU A 4 11.17 -18.21 36.28
CA GLU A 4 10.95 -17.13 35.32
C GLU A 4 11.44 -17.56 33.94
N ILE A 5 10.52 -17.69 32.98
CA ILE A 5 10.85 -17.87 31.56
C ILE A 5 10.83 -16.49 30.91
N TRP A 6 12.00 -15.85 31.02
CA TRP A 6 12.54 -14.72 30.27
C TRP A 6 12.07 -13.29 30.64
N PRO A 7 12.99 -12.42 31.08
CA PRO A 7 12.77 -10.98 30.96
C PRO A 7 12.90 -10.65 29.47
N VAL A 8 11.77 -10.60 28.77
CA VAL A 8 11.73 -10.04 27.42
C VAL A 8 11.93 -8.54 27.59
N HIS A 9 13.18 -8.10 27.74
CA HIS A 9 13.56 -6.72 27.50
C HIS A 9 13.36 -6.45 26.00
N ARG A 10 12.11 -6.33 25.56
CA ARG A 10 11.78 -5.79 24.24
C ARG A 10 12.39 -4.40 24.22
N ALA A 11 13.48 -4.29 23.49
CA ALA A 11 14.22 -3.06 23.41
C ALA A 11 13.28 -2.05 22.75
N LYS A 12 12.87 -1.01 23.50
CA LYS A 12 11.82 -0.07 23.08
C LYS A 12 12.13 0.59 21.72
N TRP A 13 13.41 0.70 21.37
CA TRP A 13 13.87 1.17 20.06
C TRP A 13 13.48 0.27 18.88
N ALA A 14 13.36 -1.04 19.10
CA ALA A 14 13.07 -2.06 18.09
C ALA A 14 11.56 -2.11 17.83
N ASP A 15 10.75 -1.90 18.88
CA ASP A 15 9.31 -1.75 18.75
C ASP A 15 8.97 -0.43 18.02
N ALA A 16 9.65 0.68 18.34
CA ALA A 16 9.48 1.95 17.63
C ALA A 16 9.92 1.88 16.16
N LEU A 17 11.03 1.18 15.88
CA LEU A 17 11.50 0.94 14.51
C LEU A 17 10.53 0.04 13.73
N SER A 18 10.03 -1.04 14.34
CA SER A 18 9.04 -1.93 13.72
C SER A 18 7.72 -1.22 13.40
N ILE A 19 7.29 -0.29 14.28
CA ILE A 19 6.11 0.56 14.06
C ILE A 19 6.29 1.49 12.87
N SER A 20 7.49 2.05 12.64
CA SER A 20 7.74 2.97 11.52
C SER A 20 8.01 2.26 10.20
N VAL A 21 8.59 1.06 10.22
CA VAL A 21 8.87 0.25 9.03
C VAL A 21 7.59 -0.02 8.23
N ARG A 22 6.47 -0.26 8.91
CA ARG A 22 5.17 -0.55 8.27
C ARG A 22 4.66 0.59 7.37
N PRO A 23 4.49 1.84 7.85
CA PRO A 23 4.10 2.96 6.99
C PRO A 23 5.19 3.34 5.98
N VAL A 24 6.47 3.27 6.35
CA VAL A 24 7.58 3.62 5.44
C VAL A 24 7.58 2.73 4.21
N ILE A 25 7.48 1.41 4.39
CA ILE A 25 7.43 0.46 3.28
C ILE A 25 6.21 0.74 2.39
N THR A 26 5.03 0.96 2.97
CA THR A 26 3.82 1.27 2.19
C THR A 26 3.99 2.52 1.35
N TYR A 27 4.54 3.60 1.91
CA TYR A 27 4.79 4.83 1.16
C TYR A 27 5.82 4.65 0.05
N TRP A 28 6.89 3.89 0.30
CA TRP A 28 7.87 3.57 -0.73
C TRP A 28 7.27 2.76 -1.88
N PHE A 29 6.47 1.73 -1.58
CA PHE A 29 5.77 0.96 -2.60
C PHE A 29 4.81 1.83 -3.42
N MET A 30 4.07 2.74 -2.77
CA MET A 30 3.18 3.66 -3.46
C MET A 30 3.96 4.64 -4.35
N ALA A 31 5.08 5.18 -3.86
CA ALA A 31 5.94 6.07 -4.63
C ALA A 31 6.52 5.37 -5.87
N LEU A 32 7.01 4.14 -5.72
CA LEU A 32 7.50 3.31 -6.84
C LEU A 32 6.38 2.99 -7.82
N TYR A 33 5.18 2.68 -7.34
CA TYR A 33 4.01 2.46 -8.18
C TYR A 33 3.65 3.71 -9.00
N CYS A 34 3.58 4.89 -8.38
CA CYS A 34 3.36 6.15 -9.09
C CYS A 34 4.44 6.41 -10.14
N ALA A 35 5.72 6.24 -9.77
CA ALA A 35 6.83 6.44 -10.70
C ALA A 35 6.74 5.49 -11.91
N ALA A 36 6.42 4.21 -11.69
CA ALA A 36 6.24 3.24 -12.76
C ALA A 36 5.07 3.60 -13.69
N LYS A 37 3.94 4.04 -13.13
CA LYS A 37 2.78 4.49 -13.92
C LYS A 37 3.08 5.74 -14.73
N THR A 38 3.77 6.71 -14.15
CA THR A 38 4.21 7.91 -14.86
C THR A 38 5.17 7.55 -15.99
N ALA A 39 6.15 6.67 -15.74
CA ALA A 39 7.09 6.23 -16.77
C ALA A 39 6.38 5.49 -17.93
N ALA A 40 5.41 4.62 -17.63
CA ALA A 40 4.63 3.94 -18.64
C ALA A 40 3.80 4.92 -19.50
N PHE A 41 3.20 5.93 -18.87
CA PHE A 41 2.45 6.97 -19.57
C PHE A 41 3.35 7.84 -20.46
N VAL A 42 4.48 8.33 -19.93
CA VAL A 42 5.46 9.12 -20.69
C VAL A 42 5.98 8.32 -21.88
N GLY A 43 6.35 7.05 -21.67
CA GLY A 43 6.81 6.18 -22.74
C GLY A 43 5.76 5.97 -23.84
N ALA A 44 4.47 5.88 -23.49
CA ALA A 44 3.39 5.78 -24.48
C ALA A 44 3.25 7.08 -25.29
N VAL A 45 3.30 8.24 -24.62
CA VAL A 45 3.22 9.55 -25.30
C VAL A 45 4.43 9.77 -26.21
N ASP A 46 5.64 9.43 -25.76
CA ASP A 46 6.88 9.53 -26.56
C ASP A 46 6.84 8.60 -27.78
N ALA A 47 6.16 7.46 -27.69
CA ALA A 47 5.90 6.56 -28.82
C ALA A 47 4.83 7.10 -29.80
N GLY A 48 4.33 8.32 -29.60
CA GLY A 48 3.32 8.95 -30.44
C GLY A 48 1.88 8.51 -30.15
N VAL A 49 1.64 7.79 -29.05
CA VAL A 49 0.28 7.43 -28.63
C VAL A 49 -0.43 8.69 -28.13
N GLY A 50 -1.64 8.92 -28.64
CA GLY A 50 -2.49 10.01 -28.15
C GLY A 50 -2.76 9.90 -26.65
N TRP A 51 -3.02 11.03 -26.00
CA TRP A 51 -3.18 11.08 -24.54
C TRP A 51 -4.31 10.18 -24.01
N ILE A 52 -5.47 10.18 -24.67
CA ILE A 52 -6.62 9.34 -24.27
C ILE A 52 -6.26 7.85 -24.29
N PRO A 53 -5.77 7.27 -25.40
CA PRO A 53 -5.37 5.86 -25.41
C PRO A 53 -4.19 5.57 -24.47
N ALA A 54 -3.27 6.51 -24.26
CA ALA A 54 -2.17 6.33 -23.30
C ALA A 54 -2.66 6.24 -21.84
N ILE A 55 -3.64 7.04 -21.44
CA ILE A 55 -4.27 6.95 -20.10
C ILE A 55 -5.04 5.63 -19.97
N GLN A 56 -5.79 5.25 -21.00
CA GLN A 56 -6.52 3.98 -21.00
C GLN A 56 -5.58 2.78 -20.90
N ALA A 57 -4.43 2.83 -21.57
CA ALA A 57 -3.41 1.79 -21.48
C ALA A 57 -2.69 1.78 -20.11
N ALA A 58 -2.51 2.96 -19.49
CA ALA A 58 -1.91 3.06 -18.17
C ALA A 58 -2.81 2.51 -17.06
N TRP A 59 -4.13 2.52 -17.25
CA TRP A 59 -5.13 2.00 -16.32
C TRP A 59 -5.43 0.53 -16.58
N THR A 60 -4.85 -0.35 -15.77
CA THR A 60 -4.93 -1.81 -15.99
C THR A 60 -5.95 -2.48 -15.07
N ASP A 61 -6.32 -3.71 -15.41
CA ASP A 61 -7.20 -4.54 -14.56
C ASP A 61 -6.58 -4.79 -13.17
N ALA A 62 -5.24 -4.87 -13.09
CA ALA A 62 -4.52 -4.98 -11.83
C ALA A 62 -4.71 -3.74 -10.95
N ASP A 63 -4.73 -2.53 -11.53
CA ASP A 63 -5.00 -1.30 -10.77
C ASP A 63 -6.43 -1.29 -10.24
N GLN A 64 -7.38 -1.68 -11.08
CA GLN A 64 -8.80 -1.76 -10.71
C GLN A 64 -8.98 -2.71 -9.52
N ALA A 65 -8.37 -3.89 -9.57
CA ALA A 65 -8.41 -4.85 -8.47
C ALA A 65 -7.76 -4.29 -7.19
N LEU A 66 -6.64 -3.58 -7.32
CA LEU A 66 -5.94 -2.96 -6.19
C LEU A 66 -6.81 -1.89 -5.51
N TRP A 67 -7.37 -0.96 -6.29
CA TRP A 67 -8.26 0.09 -5.80
C TRP A 67 -9.57 -0.48 -5.24
N ALA A 68 -10.15 -1.48 -5.89
CA ALA A 68 -11.34 -2.18 -5.39
C ALA A 68 -11.05 -2.86 -4.04
N GLY A 69 -9.88 -3.47 -3.87
CA GLY A 69 -9.43 -4.04 -2.60
C GLY A 69 -9.32 -3.00 -1.48
N VAL A 70 -8.73 -1.83 -1.77
CA VAL A 70 -8.62 -0.72 -0.81
C VAL A 70 -10.00 -0.19 -0.42
N LEU A 71 -10.88 0.04 -1.39
CA LEU A 71 -12.25 0.49 -1.14
C LEU A 71 -13.03 -0.55 -0.31
N ASN A 72 -12.93 -1.83 -0.67
CA ASN A 72 -13.58 -2.92 0.07
C ASN A 72 -13.10 -2.97 1.52
N PHE A 73 -11.78 -2.89 1.77
CA PHE A 73 -11.21 -2.86 3.11
C PHE A 73 -11.75 -1.67 3.93
N TRP A 74 -11.79 -0.48 3.34
CA TRP A 74 -12.26 0.72 4.01
C TRP A 74 -13.76 0.67 4.34
N PHE A 75 -14.57 0.16 3.42
CA PHE A 75 -16.00 -0.04 3.67
C PHE A 75 -16.25 -1.14 4.70
N LEU A 76 -15.53 -2.27 4.64
CA LEU A 76 -15.64 -3.34 5.63
C LEU A 76 -15.30 -2.85 7.04
N GLY A 77 -14.20 -2.09 7.20
CA GLY A 77 -13.80 -1.54 8.49
C GLY A 77 -14.92 -0.70 9.12
N ARG A 78 -15.54 0.18 8.34
CA ARG A 78 -16.66 1.02 8.79
C ARG A 78 -17.92 0.22 9.15
N VAL A 79 -18.20 -0.87 8.44
CA VAL A 79 -19.32 -1.76 8.77
C VAL A 79 -19.07 -2.47 10.10
N PHE A 80 -17.86 -2.98 10.32
CA PHE A 80 -17.50 -3.62 11.61
C PHE A 80 -17.51 -2.64 12.78
N ASP A 81 -17.06 -1.41 12.58
CA ASP A 81 -17.10 -0.36 13.62
C ASP A 81 -18.55 -0.03 14.01
N ARG A 82 -19.48 -0.01 13.05
CA ARG A 82 -20.91 0.24 13.30
C ARG A 82 -21.62 -0.90 14.03
N VAL A 83 -21.25 -2.16 13.77
CA VAL A 83 -21.86 -3.33 14.43
C VAL A 83 -21.37 -3.49 15.88
N ARG A 84 -20.20 -2.92 16.20
CA ARG A 84 -19.63 -2.92 17.56
C ARG A 84 -20.11 -1.77 18.46
N ALA A 85 -20.73 -0.74 17.89
CA ALA A 85 -21.34 0.39 18.61
C ALA A 85 -22.77 0.03 19.06
#